data_AF-A0AAD7H5I3-F1
#
_entry.id   AF-A0AAD7H5I3-F1
#
_cell.length_a   1.000
_cell.length_b   1.000
_cell.length_c   1.000
_cell.angle_alpha   90.00
_cell.angle_beta   90.00
_cell.angle_gamma   90.00
#
_symmetry.space_group_name_H-M   'P 1'
#
loop_
_entity.id
_entity.type
_entity.pdbx_description
1 polymer ?
#
loop_
_entity_poly.entity_id
_entity_poly.type
_entity_poly.pdbx_seq_one_letter_code
_entity_poly.pdbx_strand_id
1 'polypeptide(L)'
;SPAGASPSLRSLFPDIEPACITAVITHDLKASDLYKLDTRVKDSEPTYSLSATGTFEMNNPKHKTYKNFNSVAFPLHAYFAILTAHLPDRSAATIHFYCYLTHIATLATEYEWPAVFEYHTLFFNRRRNDMLAGEYDGWGSSDIELLSFHVYPHRK
;
A
#
# COMPACT_ATOMS: atom_id res chain seq x y z
N SER A 1 14.53 -9.54 -22.22
CA SER A 1 14.90 -8.20 -21.71
C SER A 1 14.42 -8.07 -20.28
N PRO A 2 15.17 -7.43 -19.36
CA PRO A 2 14.67 -7.19 -18.02
C PRO A 2 13.46 -6.25 -18.15
N ALA A 3 12.34 -6.63 -17.52
CA ALA A 3 11.07 -5.93 -17.62
C ALA A 3 11.12 -4.61 -16.80
N GLY A 4 11.75 -3.58 -17.37
CA GLY A 4 11.56 -2.21 -16.89
C GLY A 4 10.15 -1.73 -17.18
N ALA A 5 9.60 -0.86 -16.33
CA ALA A 5 8.29 -0.25 -16.59
C ALA A 5 8.22 0.33 -18.02
N SER A 6 7.16 -0.03 -18.76
CA SER A 6 6.96 0.43 -20.13
C SER A 6 6.94 1.97 -20.19
N PRO A 7 7.43 2.59 -21.27
CA PRO A 7 7.37 4.05 -21.43
C PRO A 7 5.95 4.61 -21.20
N SER A 8 4.92 3.84 -21.55
CA SER A 8 3.51 4.18 -21.32
C SER A 8 3.10 4.27 -19.86
N LEU A 9 3.62 3.41 -18.97
CA LEU A 9 3.31 3.50 -17.54
C LEU A 9 3.95 4.72 -16.89
N ARG A 10 5.18 5.05 -17.28
CA ARG A 10 5.86 6.26 -16.76
C ARG A 10 5.12 7.54 -17.13
N SER A 11 4.54 7.60 -18.33
CA SER A 11 3.72 8.75 -18.74
C SER A 11 2.38 8.82 -18.01
N LEU A 12 1.81 7.68 -17.57
CA LEU A 12 0.56 7.65 -16.81
C LEU A 12 0.74 8.03 -15.34
N PHE A 13 1.94 7.80 -14.79
CA PHE A 13 2.28 8.06 -13.39
C PHE A 13 3.56 8.90 -13.26
N PRO A 14 3.57 10.14 -13.77
CA PRO A 14 4.78 10.97 -13.82
C PRO A 14 5.32 11.33 -12.44
N ASP A 15 4.43 11.43 -11.44
CA ASP A 15 4.78 11.80 -10.07
C ASP A 15 5.27 10.62 -9.23
N ILE A 16 5.31 9.40 -9.77
CA ILE A 16 5.78 8.21 -9.06
C ILE A 16 7.17 7.84 -9.60
N GLU A 17 8.10 7.56 -8.69
CA GLU A 17 9.46 7.19 -9.09
C GLU A 17 9.46 5.94 -10.00
N PRO A 18 10.21 5.94 -11.12
CA PRO A 18 10.23 4.80 -12.04
C PRO A 18 10.61 3.46 -11.38
N ALA A 19 11.47 3.50 -10.35
CA ALA A 19 11.83 2.33 -9.55
C ALA A 19 10.63 1.77 -8.78
N CYS A 20 9.78 2.63 -8.24
CA CYS A 20 8.55 2.21 -7.56
C CYS A 20 7.55 1.60 -8.53
N ILE A 21 7.35 2.20 -9.72
CA ILE A 21 6.49 1.63 -10.77
C ILE A 21 6.98 0.23 -11.15
N THR A 22 8.30 0.08 -11.35
CA THR A 22 8.91 -1.22 -11.66
C THR A 22 8.67 -2.22 -10.53
N ALA A 23 8.89 -1.82 -9.27
CA ALA A 23 8.64 -2.68 -8.11
C ALA A 23 7.17 -3.08 -7.97
N VAL A 24 6.21 -2.26 -8.40
CA VAL A 24 4.79 -2.65 -8.41
C VAL A 24 4.53 -3.75 -9.45
N ILE A 25 4.95 -3.54 -10.69
CA ILE A 25 4.68 -4.49 -11.79
C ILE A 25 5.48 -5.79 -11.69
N THR A 26 6.62 -5.78 -10.99
CA THR A 26 7.39 -6.99 -10.67
C THR A 26 7.00 -7.59 -9.33
N HIS A 27 5.93 -7.08 -8.69
CA HIS A 27 5.45 -7.52 -7.39
C HIS A 27 6.53 -7.54 -6.30
N ASP A 28 7.45 -6.58 -6.30
CA ASP A 28 8.53 -6.44 -5.32
C ASP A 28 8.29 -5.34 -4.26
N LEU A 29 7.31 -4.46 -4.47
CA LEU A 29 6.93 -3.46 -3.46
C LEU A 29 6.26 -4.15 -2.26
N LYS A 30 6.84 -4.01 -1.06
CA LYS A 30 6.27 -4.51 0.20
C LYS A 30 5.27 -3.52 0.79
N ALA A 31 4.38 -4.00 1.66
CA ALA A 31 3.46 -3.14 2.40
C ALA A 31 4.17 -2.00 3.15
N SER A 32 5.34 -2.28 3.74
CA SER A 32 6.16 -1.29 4.45
C SER A 32 6.68 -0.16 3.57
N ASP A 33 6.76 -0.39 2.25
CA ASP A 33 7.27 0.57 1.26
C ASP A 33 6.14 1.25 0.47
N LEU A 34 4.87 0.91 0.76
CA LEU A 34 3.71 1.39 0.01
C LEU A 34 3.63 2.92 0.02
N TYR A 35 4.05 3.57 1.10
CA TYR A 35 4.10 5.04 1.25
C TYR A 35 4.91 5.75 0.16
N LYS A 36 5.84 5.04 -0.52
CA LYS A 36 6.62 5.61 -1.64
C LYS A 36 5.74 5.97 -2.84
N LEU A 37 4.53 5.41 -2.92
CA LEU A 37 3.53 5.74 -3.93
C LEU A 37 2.65 6.93 -3.53
N ASP A 38 2.80 7.47 -2.32
CA ASP A 38 2.01 8.61 -1.86
C ASP A 38 2.62 9.92 -2.36
N THR A 39 2.02 10.47 -3.42
CA THR A 39 2.47 11.72 -4.04
C THR A 39 2.18 12.95 -3.16
N ARG A 40 1.32 12.85 -2.15
CA ARG A 40 0.99 13.95 -1.24
C ARG A 40 2.12 14.28 -0.27
N VAL A 41 2.99 13.31 0.00
CA VAL A 41 4.07 13.43 1.00
C VAL A 41 5.33 14.07 0.40
N LYS A 42 5.43 14.17 -0.94
CA LYS A 42 6.60 14.73 -1.63
C LYS A 42 6.83 16.23 -1.35
N ASP A 43 5.80 16.97 -0.98
CA ASP A 43 5.90 18.41 -0.68
C ASP A 43 6.26 18.71 0.79
N SER A 44 6.50 17.69 1.62
CA SER A 44 6.88 17.88 3.02
C SER A 44 8.40 17.77 3.17
N GLU A 45 9.10 18.91 3.09
CA GLU A 45 10.51 19.02 3.43
C GLU A 45 10.82 18.35 4.79
N PRO A 46 11.93 17.59 4.91
CA PRO A 46 12.33 17.03 6.19
C PRO A 46 12.57 18.17 7.18
N THR A 47 11.76 18.21 8.23
CA THR A 47 11.91 19.19 9.30
C THR A 47 12.95 18.69 10.29
N TYR A 48 13.97 19.49 10.53
CA TYR A 48 14.95 19.22 11.59
C TYR A 48 14.43 19.86 12.87
N SER A 49 14.27 19.07 13.93
CA SER A 49 13.93 19.59 15.26
C SER A 49 15.08 19.29 16.22
N LEU A 50 15.49 20.30 16.99
CA LEU A 50 16.42 20.10 18.08
C LEU A 50 15.66 19.52 19.28
N SER A 51 16.05 18.34 19.73
CA SER A 51 15.46 17.73 20.93
C SER A 51 15.85 18.53 22.18
N ALA A 52 15.12 18.33 23.28
CA ALA A 52 15.43 18.95 24.57
C ALA A 52 16.81 18.53 25.12
N THR A 53 17.40 17.45 24.61
CA THR A 53 18.75 16.97 24.97
C THR A 53 19.85 17.52 24.04
N GLY A 54 19.50 18.42 23.11
CA GLY A 54 20.46 19.05 22.20
C GLY A 54 20.87 18.16 21.02
N THR A 55 20.18 17.04 20.78
CA THR A 55 20.40 16.21 19.59
C THR A 55 19.52 16.71 18.44
N PHE A 56 20.10 16.86 17.25
CA PHE A 56 19.34 17.09 16.04
C PHE A 56 18.58 15.82 15.67
N GLU A 57 17.27 15.83 15.87
CA GLU A 57 16.40 14.77 15.39
C GLU A 57 15.91 15.16 13.99
N MET A 58 16.25 14.33 13.00
CA MET A 58 15.60 14.41 11.72
C MET A 58 14.17 13.92 11.91
N ASN A 59 13.21 14.84 11.92
CA ASN A 59 11.79 14.50 11.95
C ASN A 59 11.44 14.04 10.53
N ASN A 60 11.83 12.81 10.21
CA ASN A 60 11.57 12.21 8.92
C ASN A 60 10.08 11.85 8.91
N PRO A 61 9.21 12.53 8.14
CA PRO A 61 7.79 12.18 8.08
C PRO A 61 7.58 10.71 7.66
N LYS A 62 8.61 10.07 7.10
CA LYS A 62 8.73 8.64 6.78
C LYS A 62 8.51 7.68 7.97
N HIS A 63 8.66 8.12 9.24
CA HIS A 63 8.38 7.28 10.42
C HIS A 63 6.95 7.41 10.97
N LYS A 64 6.11 8.26 10.35
CA LYS A 64 4.72 8.54 10.76
C LYS A 64 3.71 8.18 9.64
N THR A 65 4.10 7.29 8.74
CA THR A 65 3.46 7.09 7.44
C THR A 65 2.14 6.34 7.47
N TYR A 66 1.77 5.67 8.56
CA TYR A 66 0.54 4.87 8.63
C TYR A 66 -0.33 5.18 9.86
N LYS A 67 -0.64 6.46 10.08
CA LYS A 67 -1.42 6.92 11.25
C LYS A 67 -2.92 6.64 11.19
N ASN A 68 -3.47 6.47 9.99
CA ASN A 68 -4.90 6.27 9.78
C ASN A 68 -5.17 5.60 8.43
N PHE A 69 -6.43 5.25 8.18
CA PHE A 69 -6.87 4.66 6.91
C PHE A 69 -6.37 5.42 5.67
N ASN A 70 -6.49 6.76 5.65
CA ASN A 70 -6.07 7.58 4.50
C ASN A 70 -4.56 7.52 4.22
N SER A 71 -3.76 7.19 5.21
CA SER A 71 -2.32 7.04 5.02
C SER A 71 -1.94 5.71 4.33
N VAL A 72 -2.85 4.73 4.29
CA VAL A 72 -2.75 3.51 3.48
C VAL A 72 -3.54 3.63 2.17
N ALA A 73 -4.77 4.14 2.23
CA ALA A 73 -5.72 4.10 1.11
C ALA A 73 -5.18 4.81 -0.14
N PHE A 74 -4.56 5.98 0.00
CA PHE A 74 -4.05 6.75 -1.13
C PHE A 74 -2.90 6.05 -1.87
N PRO A 75 -1.80 5.64 -1.21
CA PRO A 75 -0.76 4.90 -1.91
C PRO A 75 -1.24 3.52 -2.39
N LEU A 76 -2.22 2.90 -1.71
CA LEU A 76 -2.85 1.65 -2.17
C LEU A 76 -3.68 1.85 -3.44
N HIS A 77 -4.40 2.97 -3.59
CA HIS A 77 -5.06 3.35 -4.84
C HIS A 77 -4.05 3.49 -5.98
N ALA A 78 -2.92 4.16 -5.73
CA ALA A 78 -1.86 4.28 -6.73
C ALA A 78 -1.27 2.91 -7.12
N TYR A 79 -1.04 2.03 -6.14
CA TYR A 79 -0.59 0.66 -6.36
C TYR A 79 -1.51 -0.10 -7.32
N PHE A 80 -2.82 -0.11 -7.04
CA PHE A 80 -3.79 -0.80 -7.88
C PHE A 80 -3.97 -0.14 -9.25
N ALA A 81 -3.90 1.19 -9.33
CA ALA A 81 -3.94 1.90 -10.61
C ALA A 81 -2.78 1.49 -11.52
N ILE A 82 -1.55 1.38 -10.99
CA ILE A 82 -0.38 0.91 -11.74
C ILE A 82 -0.58 -0.54 -12.20
N LEU A 83 -1.03 -1.43 -11.31
CA LEU A 83 -1.29 -2.83 -11.66
C LEU A 83 -2.36 -2.95 -12.76
N THR A 84 -3.51 -2.32 -12.59
CA THR A 84 -4.57 -2.32 -13.60
C THR A 84 -4.08 -1.74 -14.92
N ALA A 85 -3.25 -0.69 -14.92
CA ALA A 85 -2.68 -0.15 -16.16
C ALA A 85 -1.67 -1.09 -16.84
N HIS A 86 -1.02 -1.96 -16.08
CA HIS A 86 -0.07 -2.95 -16.58
C HIS A 86 -0.75 -4.23 -17.09
N LEU A 87 -1.85 -4.65 -16.46
CA LEU A 87 -2.50 -5.91 -16.77
C LEU A 87 -3.13 -5.94 -18.17
N PRO A 88 -2.97 -7.04 -18.93
CA PRO A 88 -3.58 -7.21 -20.24
C PRO A 88 -5.10 -7.43 -20.15
N ASP A 89 -5.58 -8.23 -19.18
CA ASP A 89 -6.99 -8.33 -18.80
C ASP A 89 -7.18 -7.75 -17.40
N ARG A 90 -8.04 -6.73 -17.31
CA ARG A 90 -8.15 -5.84 -16.16
C ARG A 90 -9.43 -6.06 -15.36
N SER A 91 -10.41 -6.76 -15.95
CA SER A 91 -11.80 -6.69 -15.51
C SER A 91 -12.01 -7.31 -14.12
N ALA A 92 -11.60 -8.57 -13.93
CA ALA A 92 -11.75 -9.28 -12.67
C ALA A 92 -10.85 -8.70 -11.56
N ALA A 93 -9.56 -8.48 -11.84
CA ALA A 93 -8.61 -7.98 -10.86
C ALA A 93 -9.00 -6.59 -10.30
N THR A 94 -9.51 -5.70 -11.14
CA THR A 94 -9.94 -4.35 -10.71
C THR A 94 -11.10 -4.41 -9.73
N ILE A 95 -12.04 -5.35 -9.92
CA ILE A 95 -13.15 -5.58 -8.97
C ILE A 95 -12.59 -6.05 -7.62
N HIS A 96 -11.66 -7.01 -7.63
CA HIS A 96 -11.04 -7.52 -6.40
C HIS A 96 -10.27 -6.44 -5.63
N PHE A 97 -9.54 -5.57 -6.33
CA PHE A 97 -8.85 -4.43 -5.73
C PHE A 97 -9.82 -3.44 -5.05
N TYR A 98 -10.96 -3.17 -5.71
CA TYR A 98 -12.00 -2.33 -5.14
C TYR A 98 -12.63 -2.97 -3.89
N CYS A 99 -12.97 -4.26 -3.95
CA CYS A 99 -13.50 -5.01 -2.81
C CYS A 99 -12.55 -4.94 -1.61
N TYR A 100 -11.25 -5.08 -1.83
CA TYR A 100 -10.25 -4.98 -0.76
C TYR A 100 -10.19 -3.59 -0.12
N LEU A 101 -10.19 -2.51 -0.93
CA LEU A 101 -10.20 -1.14 -0.43
C LEU A 101 -11.42 -0.88 0.46
N THR A 102 -12.60 -1.30 0.00
CA THR A 102 -13.84 -1.19 0.78
C THR A 102 -13.75 -2.02 2.07
N HIS A 103 -13.20 -3.24 2.01
CA HIS A 103 -13.04 -4.09 3.18
C HIS A 103 -12.16 -3.43 4.26
N ILE A 104 -10.99 -2.89 3.90
CA ILE A 104 -10.13 -2.18 4.86
C ILE A 104 -10.81 -0.93 5.40
N ALA A 105 -11.58 -0.20 4.58
CA ALA A 105 -12.35 0.95 5.04
C ALA A 105 -13.40 0.54 6.10
N THR A 106 -14.14 -0.53 5.86
CA THR A 106 -15.11 -1.08 6.83
C THR A 106 -14.42 -1.47 8.13
N LEU A 107 -13.32 -2.22 8.06
CA LEU A 107 -12.57 -2.60 9.27
C LEU A 107 -12.09 -1.36 10.03
N ALA A 108 -11.58 -0.34 9.32
CA ALA A 108 -11.12 0.90 9.95
C ALA A 108 -12.24 1.69 10.63
N THR A 109 -13.52 1.49 10.26
CA THR A 109 -14.65 2.08 10.99
C THR A 109 -14.96 1.33 12.28
N GLU A 110 -14.86 0.00 12.29
CA GLU A 110 -15.33 -0.87 13.39
C GLU A 110 -14.25 -1.25 14.42
N TYR A 111 -12.99 -1.28 14.00
CA TYR A 111 -11.87 -1.80 14.80
C TYR A 111 -10.75 -0.77 14.94
N GLU A 112 -9.93 -0.96 15.97
CA GLU A 112 -8.76 -0.12 16.24
C GLU A 112 -7.78 -0.10 15.07
N TRP A 113 -7.34 1.10 14.68
CA TRP A 113 -6.50 1.26 13.49
C TRP A 113 -5.20 0.45 13.51
N PRO A 114 -4.44 0.35 14.62
CA PRO A 114 -3.22 -0.46 14.66
C PRO A 114 -3.46 -1.93 14.29
N ALA A 115 -4.56 -2.52 14.75
CA ALA A 115 -4.96 -3.89 14.44
C ALA A 115 -5.31 -4.07 12.95
N VAL A 116 -6.08 -3.13 12.39
CA VAL A 116 -6.42 -3.12 10.95
C VAL A 116 -5.18 -2.95 10.09
N PHE A 117 -4.22 -2.12 10.52
CA PHE A 117 -2.97 -1.90 9.80
C PHE A 117 -2.05 -3.14 9.81
N GLU A 118 -1.99 -3.87 10.93
CA GLU A 118 -1.26 -5.14 11.01
C GLU A 118 -1.87 -6.19 10.07
N TYR A 119 -3.20 -6.34 10.08
CA TYR A 119 -3.92 -7.18 9.13
C TYR A 119 -3.62 -6.80 7.67
N HIS A 120 -3.71 -5.50 7.33
CA HIS A 120 -3.37 -5.00 6.00
C HIS A 120 -1.96 -5.40 5.59
N THR A 121 -0.99 -5.22 6.48
CA THR A 121 0.43 -5.49 6.20
C THR A 121 0.65 -6.98 5.87
N LEU A 122 0.08 -7.88 6.66
CA LEU A 122 0.20 -9.32 6.45
C LEU A 122 -0.54 -9.77 5.18
N PHE A 123 -1.79 -9.34 5.04
CA PHE A 123 -2.63 -9.65 3.88
C PHE A 123 -2.00 -9.17 2.58
N PHE A 124 -1.56 -7.91 2.52
CA PHE A 124 -0.94 -7.33 1.34
C PHE A 124 0.29 -8.13 0.89
N ASN A 125 1.17 -8.47 1.82
CA ASN A 125 2.39 -9.22 1.50
C ASN A 125 2.07 -10.64 1.01
N ARG A 126 1.01 -11.28 1.54
CA ARG A 126 0.51 -12.57 1.05
C ARG A 126 0.03 -12.45 -0.40
N ARG A 127 -0.87 -11.51 -0.68
CA ARG A 127 -1.40 -11.28 -2.03
C ARG A 127 -0.34 -10.86 -3.03
N ARG A 128 0.64 -10.06 -2.60
CA ARG A 128 1.81 -9.72 -3.42
C ARG A 128 2.60 -10.95 -3.85
N ASN A 129 2.73 -11.95 -2.98
CA ASN A 129 3.37 -13.22 -3.34
C ASN A 129 2.49 -14.05 -4.29
N ASP A 130 1.18 -14.11 -4.06
CA ASP A 130 0.24 -14.82 -4.95
C ASP A 130 0.30 -14.28 -6.39
N MET A 131 0.42 -12.95 -6.54
CA MET A 131 0.56 -12.32 -7.85
C MET A 131 1.87 -12.67 -8.58
N LEU A 132 2.93 -13.16 -7.91
CA LEU A 132 4.11 -13.71 -8.59
C LEU A 132 3.76 -14.98 -9.39
N ALA A 133 2.71 -15.70 -9.00
CA ALA A 133 2.14 -16.83 -9.72
C ALA A 133 1.03 -16.41 -10.71
N GLY A 134 0.74 -15.11 -10.82
CA GLY A 134 -0.34 -14.58 -11.65
C GLY A 134 -1.74 -14.69 -11.02
N GLU A 135 -1.84 -14.99 -9.73
CA GLU A 135 -3.12 -15.11 -9.01
C GLU A 135 -3.54 -13.76 -8.41
N TYR A 136 -4.63 -13.17 -8.93
CA TYR A 136 -5.16 -11.88 -8.47
C TYR A 136 -6.46 -12.00 -7.65
N ASP A 137 -7.10 -13.17 -7.65
CA ASP A 137 -8.43 -13.36 -7.06
C ASP A 137 -8.43 -13.26 -5.53
N GLY A 138 -7.28 -13.54 -4.92
CA GLY A 138 -7.11 -13.47 -3.47
C GLY A 138 -7.41 -12.09 -2.88
N TRP A 139 -7.31 -11.00 -3.65
CA TRP A 139 -7.62 -9.65 -3.19
C TRP A 139 -9.12 -9.46 -2.87
N GLY A 140 -10.01 -10.19 -3.55
CA GLY A 140 -11.45 -10.08 -3.34
C GLY A 140 -11.97 -10.83 -2.11
N SER A 141 -11.12 -11.62 -1.46
CA SER A 141 -11.50 -12.51 -0.35
C SER A 141 -10.80 -12.10 0.94
N SER A 142 -11.56 -11.91 2.01
CA SER A 142 -11.01 -11.68 3.35
C SER A 142 -10.26 -12.90 3.88
N ASP A 143 -9.19 -12.68 4.62
CA ASP A 143 -8.44 -13.75 5.30
C ASP A 143 -8.99 -13.92 6.73
N ILE A 144 -9.90 -14.89 6.89
CA ILE A 144 -10.63 -15.10 8.15
C ILE A 144 -9.67 -15.42 9.30
N GLU A 145 -8.60 -16.16 9.03
CA GLU A 145 -7.60 -16.51 10.04
C GLU A 145 -6.88 -15.25 10.52
N LEU A 146 -6.38 -14.42 9.60
CA LEU A 146 -5.75 -13.15 9.96
C LEU A 146 -6.73 -12.20 10.68
N LEU A 147 -7.98 -12.13 10.24
CA LEU A 147 -9.00 -11.32 10.91
C LEU A 147 -9.25 -11.78 12.35
N SER A 148 -9.35 -13.10 12.56
CA SER A 148 -9.60 -13.67 13.87
C SER A 148 -8.47 -13.43 14.86
N PHE A 149 -7.22 -13.47 14.38
CA PHE A 149 -6.05 -13.31 15.22
C PHE A 149 -5.71 -11.84 15.49
N HIS A 150 -5.84 -10.97 14.47
CA HIS A 150 -5.35 -9.59 14.56
C HIS A 150 -6.43 -8.53 14.70
N VAL A 151 -7.66 -8.73 14.21
CA VAL A 151 -8.65 -7.64 14.09
C VAL A 151 -9.79 -7.81 15.09
N TYR A 152 -10.44 -8.97 15.12
CA TYR A 152 -11.63 -9.19 15.94
C TYR A 152 -11.44 -8.96 17.45
N PRO A 153 -10.26 -9.23 18.06
CA PRO A 153 -10.02 -8.91 19.46
C PRO A 153 -10.00 -7.41 19.79
N HIS A 154 -9.94 -6.52 18.78
CA HIS A 154 -9.69 -5.09 18.93
C HIS A 154 -10.83 -4.22 18.40
N ARG A 155 -12.08 -4.60 18.70
CA ARG A 155 -13.26 -3.79 18.37
C ARG A 155 -13.28 -2.50 19.21
N LYS A 156 -13.70 -1.40 18.60
CA LYS A 156 -13.90 -0.10 19.27
C LYS A 156 -15.08 -0.12 20.25
#